data_AF-N6TS14-F1
#
_entry.id   AF-N6TS14-F1
#
_cell.length_a   1.000
_cell.length_b   1.000
_cell.length_c   1.000
_cell.angle_alpha   90.00
_cell.angle_beta   90.00
_cell.angle_gamma   90.00
#
_symmetry.space_group_name_H-M   'P 1'
#
loop_
_entity.id
_entity.type
_entity.pdbx_description
1 polymer ?
#
loop_
_entity_poly.entity_id
_entity_poly.type
_entity_poly.pdbx_seq_one_letter_code
_entity_poly.pdbx_strand_id
1 'polypeptide(L)'
;MTETQHRTKAASEKQHDLWCHKCDSMVDGDKCLDLSGNYSHLHQKCAKEQKKCQVRRISMSTSTEEVTGKPKLWLLQRNCLETCDSGCIVIGERTKLHSCITCCDEHNFCNSGSGAEQARFVLEDLLIAVFNMFRIIP
;
A
#
# COMPACT_ATOMS: atom_id res chain seq x y z
N MET A 1 -29.76 37.00 21.32
CA MET A 1 -28.74 37.10 20.27
C MET A 1 -27.92 35.82 20.31
N THR A 2 -28.22 34.86 19.45
CA THR A 2 -27.47 33.60 19.32
C THR A 2 -26.60 33.71 18.08
N GLU A 3 -25.34 34.06 18.25
CA GLU A 3 -24.33 34.01 17.18
C GLU A 3 -24.07 32.54 16.82
N THR A 4 -24.67 32.08 15.72
CA THR A 4 -24.28 30.84 15.07
C THR A 4 -22.93 31.06 14.40
N GLN A 5 -21.87 30.58 15.05
CA GLN A 5 -20.51 30.62 14.52
C GLN A 5 -20.44 29.90 13.17
N HIS A 6 -20.35 30.67 12.08
CA HIS A 6 -20.14 30.14 10.73
C HIS A 6 -18.71 29.59 10.60
N ARG A 7 -18.51 28.32 10.95
CA ARG A 7 -17.24 27.62 10.72
C ARG A 7 -17.17 27.19 9.25
N THR A 8 -16.18 27.68 8.52
CA THR A 8 -15.93 27.24 7.13
C THR A 8 -15.54 25.76 7.11
N LYS A 9 -15.93 25.01 6.06
CA LYS A 9 -15.62 23.58 5.93
C LYS A 9 -14.11 23.29 6.12
N ALA A 10 -13.26 24.20 5.66
CA ALA A 10 -11.80 24.14 5.81
C ALA A 10 -11.30 24.21 7.28
N ALA A 11 -12.06 24.83 8.18
CA ALA A 11 -11.72 24.91 9.61
C ALA A 11 -12.24 23.71 10.43
N SER A 12 -13.01 22.81 9.83
CA SER A 12 -13.47 21.55 10.43
C SER A 12 -12.63 20.35 10.00
N GLU A 13 -11.75 20.51 9.00
CA GLU A 13 -10.87 19.47 8.52
C GLU A 13 -9.74 19.28 9.53
N LYS A 14 -9.83 18.23 10.34
CA LYS A 14 -8.82 17.85 11.32
C LYS A 14 -7.50 17.67 10.57
N GLN A 15 -6.51 18.49 10.88
CA GLN A 15 -5.20 18.47 10.24
C GLN A 15 -4.61 17.05 10.33
N HIS A 16 -4.48 16.37 9.19
CA HIS A 16 -4.00 14.99 9.13
C HIS A 16 -2.47 15.02 9.18
N ASP A 17 -1.90 14.91 10.39
CA ASP A 17 -0.45 14.84 10.59
C ASP A 17 0.07 13.41 10.33
N LEU A 18 0.02 12.98 9.07
CA LEU A 18 0.52 11.68 8.63
C LEU A 18 2.02 11.72 8.30
N TRP A 19 2.76 10.71 8.75
CA TRP A 19 4.14 10.45 8.40
C TRP A 19 4.26 9.12 7.69
N CYS A 20 5.07 9.06 6.64
CA CYS A 20 5.34 7.86 5.88
C CYS A 20 6.84 7.68 5.67
N HIS A 21 7.25 6.46 5.34
CA HIS A 21 8.56 6.24 4.74
C HIS A 21 8.56 6.77 3.30
N LYS A 22 9.64 7.43 2.88
CA LYS A 22 9.89 7.90 1.53
C LYS A 22 11.26 7.41 1.07
N CYS A 23 11.29 6.54 0.08
CA CYS A 23 12.52 5.97 -0.45
C CYS A 23 12.31 5.35 -1.84
N ASP A 24 13.40 5.12 -2.56
CA ASP A 24 13.48 4.39 -3.82
C ASP A 24 14.61 3.37 -3.73
N SER A 25 14.33 2.08 -3.86
CA SER A 25 15.35 1.03 -3.76
C SER A 25 16.46 1.11 -4.80
N MET A 26 16.25 1.79 -5.92
CA MET A 26 17.28 2.01 -6.94
C MET A 26 18.28 3.10 -6.54
N VAL A 27 17.90 3.97 -5.60
CA VAL A 27 18.71 5.10 -5.11
C VAL A 27 19.20 4.84 -3.69
N ASP A 28 18.30 4.45 -2.80
CA ASP A 28 18.53 4.23 -1.37
C ASP A 28 18.96 2.78 -1.04
N GLY A 29 18.90 1.89 -2.03
CA GLY A 29 19.31 0.49 -1.92
C GLY A 29 18.50 -0.32 -0.91
N ASP A 30 19.19 -1.23 -0.23
CA ASP A 30 18.57 -2.18 0.72
C ASP A 30 17.89 -1.50 1.91
N LYS A 31 18.24 -0.26 2.24
CA LYS A 31 17.58 0.52 3.31
C LYS A 31 16.12 0.81 3.00
N CYS A 32 15.78 0.88 1.71
CA CYS A 32 14.38 0.94 1.30
C CYS A 32 13.74 -0.44 1.36
N LEU A 33 14.48 -1.53 1.10
CA LEU A 33 13.90 -2.87 1.10
C LEU A 33 13.57 -3.36 2.52
N ASP A 34 14.50 -3.13 3.46
CA ASP A 34 14.38 -3.49 4.86
C ASP A 34 14.52 -2.26 5.76
N LEU A 35 13.43 -1.94 6.46
CA LEU A 35 13.33 -0.80 7.38
C LEU A 35 13.68 -1.18 8.83
N SER A 36 14.29 -2.35 9.06
CA SER A 36 14.71 -2.81 10.40
C SER A 36 15.74 -1.90 11.08
N GLY A 37 16.49 -1.12 10.30
CA GLY A 37 17.50 -0.17 10.78
C GLY A 37 16.93 1.19 11.18
N ASN A 38 17.78 2.04 11.77
CA ASN A 38 17.42 3.41 12.10
C ASN A 38 17.60 4.32 10.87
N TYR A 39 16.54 4.51 10.09
CA TYR A 39 16.54 5.29 8.86
C TYR A 39 15.65 6.52 8.95
N SER A 40 15.90 7.37 9.95
CA SER A 40 15.16 8.61 10.16
C SER A 40 15.16 9.56 8.95
N HIS A 41 16.18 9.51 8.10
CA HIS A 41 16.26 10.27 6.85
C HIS A 41 15.21 9.85 5.80
N LEU A 42 14.65 8.63 5.92
CA LEU A 42 13.55 8.15 5.08
C LEU A 42 12.19 8.58 5.63
N HIS A 43 12.12 9.19 6.83
CA HIS A 43 10.87 9.64 7.41
C HIS A 43 10.44 10.96 6.77
N GLN A 44 9.26 10.96 6.16
CA GLN A 44 8.70 12.12 5.51
C GLN A 44 7.36 12.47 6.15
N LYS A 45 7.22 13.71 6.63
CA LYS A 45 5.90 14.27 6.94
C LYS A 45 5.16 14.50 5.63
N CYS A 46 3.96 13.96 5.51
CA CYS A 46 3.15 14.16 4.32
C CYS A 46 2.62 15.59 4.25
N ALA A 47 2.44 16.09 3.03
CA ALA A 47 1.74 17.36 2.82
C ALA A 47 0.28 17.24 3.26
N LYS A 48 -0.37 18.39 3.53
CA LYS A 48 -1.76 18.42 4.03
C LYS A 48 -2.75 17.66 3.14
N GLU A 49 -2.56 17.73 1.83
CA GLU A 49 -3.41 17.02 0.86
C GLU A 49 -3.06 15.52 0.74
N GLN A 50 -1.85 15.14 1.13
CA GLN A 50 -1.37 13.76 1.05
C GLN A 50 -1.82 12.96 2.27
N LYS A 51 -2.97 12.30 2.12
CA LYS A 51 -3.65 11.59 3.21
C LYS A 51 -3.31 10.11 3.27
N LYS A 52 -2.51 9.57 2.33
CA LYS A 52 -2.16 8.15 2.26
C LYS A 52 -0.65 7.93 2.18
N CYS A 53 -0.16 6.86 2.81
CA CYS A 53 1.14 6.28 2.50
C CYS A 53 1.01 5.24 1.40
N GLN A 54 2.05 5.11 0.58
CA GLN A 54 2.12 4.14 -0.52
C GLN A 54 3.38 3.28 -0.40
N VAL A 55 3.24 2.00 -0.79
CA VAL A 55 4.34 1.14 -1.25
C VAL A 55 4.05 0.73 -2.69
N ARG A 56 4.98 0.99 -3.61
CA ARG A 56 4.94 0.53 -5.00
C ARG A 56 6.04 -0.49 -5.22
N ARG A 57 5.69 -1.69 -5.65
CA ARG A 57 6.59 -2.81 -5.89
C ARG A 57 6.51 -3.24 -7.34
N ILE A 58 7.64 -3.27 -8.04
CA ILE A 58 7.77 -3.84 -9.37
C ILE A 58 8.69 -5.05 -9.29
N SER A 59 8.22 -6.19 -9.76
CA SER A 59 9.01 -7.42 -9.84
C SER A 59 8.83 -8.11 -11.19
N MET A 60 9.82 -8.86 -11.63
CA MET A 60 9.86 -9.52 -12.93
C MET A 60 10.04 -11.01 -12.73
N SER A 61 9.27 -11.81 -13.48
CA SER A 61 9.44 -13.26 -13.56
C SER A 61 9.45 -13.71 -15.01
N THR A 62 10.33 -14.64 -15.36
CA THR A 62 10.31 -15.28 -16.69
C THR A 62 9.61 -16.63 -16.63
N SER A 63 9.05 -17.09 -17.75
CA SER A 63 8.35 -18.38 -17.84
C SER A 63 9.22 -19.59 -17.47
N THR A 64 10.54 -19.48 -17.55
CA THR A 64 11.51 -20.51 -17.11
C THR A 64 11.77 -20.49 -15.60
N GLU A 65 11.50 -19.37 -14.92
CA GLU A 65 11.68 -19.22 -13.46
C GLU A 65 10.46 -19.68 -12.64
N GLU A 66 9.38 -20.14 -13.31
CA GLU A 66 8.22 -20.74 -12.64
C GLU A 66 8.59 -21.97 -11.79
N VAL A 67 9.77 -22.58 -12.03
CA VAL A 67 10.27 -23.76 -11.31
C VAL A 67 10.98 -23.42 -9.99
N THR A 68 11.38 -22.15 -9.76
CA THR A 68 11.92 -21.65 -8.47
C THR A 68 11.10 -20.52 -7.84
N GLY A 69 10.07 -20.02 -8.55
CA GLY A 69 8.80 -19.57 -7.99
C GLY A 69 8.71 -18.15 -7.42
N LYS A 70 9.79 -17.37 -7.31
CA LYS A 70 9.72 -16.00 -6.77
C LYS A 70 10.08 -14.95 -7.83
N PRO A 71 9.17 -14.01 -8.17
CA PRO A 71 9.48 -12.88 -9.03
C PRO A 71 10.68 -12.10 -8.48
N LYS A 72 11.67 -11.84 -9.33
CA LYS A 72 12.84 -11.04 -8.99
C LYS A 72 12.39 -9.59 -8.77
N LEU A 73 12.64 -9.05 -7.58
CA LEU A 73 12.36 -7.65 -7.29
C LEU A 73 13.21 -6.76 -8.20
N TRP A 74 12.57 -5.78 -8.82
CA TRP A 74 13.25 -4.76 -9.62
C TRP A 74 13.23 -3.41 -8.89
N LEU A 75 12.06 -2.98 -8.40
CA LEU A 75 11.90 -1.68 -7.76
C LEU A 75 10.96 -1.81 -6.55
N LEU A 76 11.32 -1.14 -5.46
CA LEU A 76 10.43 -0.85 -4.35
C LEU A 76 10.52 0.64 -4.04
N GLN A 77 9.39 1.34 -4.09
CA GLN A 77 9.31 2.77 -3.83
C GLN A 77 8.25 3.04 -2.76
N ARG A 78 8.51 4.03 -1.91
CA ARG A 78 7.58 4.47 -0.86
C ARG A 78 7.40 5.97 -0.93
N ASN A 79 6.16 6.43 -0.77
CA ASN A 79 5.83 7.86 -0.82
C ASN A 79 4.56 8.18 -0.02
N CYS A 80 4.35 9.48 0.21
CA CYS A 80 3.05 10.05 0.54
C CYS A 80 2.26 10.34 -0.75
N LEU A 81 0.95 10.11 -0.76
CA LEU A 81 0.05 10.41 -1.87
C LEU A 81 -1.27 11.04 -1.39
N GLU A 82 -1.88 11.83 -2.26
CA GLU A 82 -3.24 12.36 -2.08
C GLU A 82 -4.28 11.27 -2.27
N THR A 83 -4.22 10.59 -3.41
CA THR A 83 -5.05 9.43 -3.75
C THR A 83 -4.18 8.21 -3.97
N CYS A 84 -4.67 7.04 -3.58
CA CYS A 84 -3.90 5.80 -3.68
C CYS A 84 -4.83 4.61 -3.91
N ASP A 85 -4.69 3.98 -5.09
CA ASP A 85 -5.46 2.80 -5.47
C ASP A 85 -4.58 1.56 -5.29
N SER A 86 -4.98 0.71 -4.33
CA SER A 86 -4.27 -0.55 -4.09
C SER A 86 -4.63 -1.57 -5.15
N GLY A 87 -3.66 -2.36 -5.57
CA GLY A 87 -3.87 -3.40 -6.57
C GLY A 87 -2.57 -3.91 -7.17
N CYS A 88 -2.67 -5.04 -7.85
CA CYS A 88 -1.55 -5.63 -8.57
C CYS A 88 -1.97 -5.88 -10.02
N ILE A 89 -1.13 -5.47 -10.96
CA ILE A 89 -1.28 -5.77 -12.38
C ILE A 89 -0.09 -6.59 -12.86
N VAL A 90 -0.35 -7.52 -13.78
CA VAL A 90 0.68 -8.33 -14.42
C VAL A 90 0.70 -7.99 -15.90
N ILE A 91 1.88 -7.60 -16.41
CA ILE A 91 2.07 -7.14 -17.78
C ILE A 91 3.05 -8.07 -18.48
N GLY A 92 2.71 -8.54 -19.68
CA GLY A 92 3.59 -9.36 -20.53
C GLY A 92 3.28 -10.85 -20.47
N GLU A 93 3.65 -11.57 -21.53
CA GLU A 93 3.32 -12.98 -21.74
C GLU A 93 4.44 -13.90 -21.22
N ARG A 94 5.63 -13.88 -21.85
CA ARG A 94 6.79 -14.70 -21.46
C ARG A 94 7.57 -14.11 -20.28
N THR A 95 7.71 -12.79 -20.28
CA THR A 95 8.28 -12.03 -19.17
C THR A 95 7.14 -11.28 -18.52
N LYS A 96 6.77 -11.69 -17.32
CA LYS A 96 5.69 -11.10 -16.54
C LYS A 96 6.27 -10.04 -15.62
N LEU A 97 5.85 -8.80 -15.81
CA LEU A 97 6.12 -7.68 -14.92
C LEU A 97 4.94 -7.52 -13.96
N HIS A 98 5.17 -7.75 -12.68
CA HIS A 98 4.18 -7.57 -11.62
C HIS A 98 4.37 -6.18 -11.02
N SER A 99 3.37 -5.31 -11.16
CA SER A 99 3.34 -3.98 -10.55
C SER A 99 2.25 -3.96 -9.48
N CYS A 100 2.66 -3.96 -8.21
CA CYS A 100 1.78 -3.92 -7.06
C CYS A 100 1.88 -2.58 -6.34
N ILE A 101 0.72 -2.08 -5.90
CA ILE A 101 0.58 -0.88 -5.09
C ILE A 101 -0.20 -1.26 -3.83
N THR A 102 0.30 -0.86 -2.68
CA THR A 102 -0.39 -0.98 -1.39
C THR A 102 -0.46 0.40 -0.75
N CYS A 103 -1.63 0.72 -0.21
CA CYS A 103 -1.95 2.00 0.40
C CYS A 103 -2.35 1.80 1.86
N CYS A 104 -2.05 2.75 2.72
CA CYS A 104 -2.42 2.71 4.13
C CYS A 104 -2.46 4.15 4.71
N ASP A 105 -3.22 4.35 5.78
CA ASP A 105 -3.38 5.64 6.47
C ASP A 105 -3.83 5.53 7.93
N GLU A 106 -3.79 4.32 8.48
CA GLU A 106 -4.31 4.02 9.82
C GLU A 106 -3.41 4.59 10.92
N HIS A 107 -2.10 4.62 10.67
CA HIS A 107 -1.11 5.18 11.58
C HIS A 107 0.14 5.68 10.83
N ASN A 108 0.95 6.48 11.50
CA ASN A 108 2.25 6.91 10.98
C ASN A 108 3.13 5.68 10.64
N PHE A 109 3.91 5.80 9.56
CA PHE A 109 4.84 4.78 9.08
C PHE A 109 4.18 3.45 8.72
N CYS A 110 2.88 3.44 8.38
CA CYS A 110 2.16 2.22 8.00
C CYS A 110 2.72 1.55 6.73
N ASN A 111 3.41 2.30 5.86
CA ASN A 111 3.97 1.78 4.62
C ASN A 111 5.33 1.08 4.81
N SER A 112 5.51 0.39 5.93
CA SER A 112 6.74 -0.36 6.23
C SER A 112 6.81 -1.70 5.48
N GLY A 113 5.65 -2.25 5.10
CA GLY A 113 5.54 -3.50 4.36
C GLY A 113 6.21 -3.48 2.97
N SER A 114 6.25 -4.65 2.33
CA SER A 114 6.95 -4.86 1.06
C SER A 114 6.09 -4.60 -0.19
N GLY A 115 4.81 -4.23 -0.03
CA GLY A 115 3.86 -4.08 -1.14
C GLY A 115 3.63 -5.38 -1.92
N ALA A 116 4.04 -6.51 -1.33
CA ALA A 116 3.98 -7.85 -1.91
C ALA A 116 2.75 -8.65 -1.48
N GLU A 117 1.87 -8.06 -0.67
CA GLU A 117 0.59 -8.64 -0.31
C GLU A 117 -0.19 -8.84 -1.62
N GLN A 118 -0.10 -10.07 -2.16
CA GLN A 118 -1.12 -10.60 -3.05
C GLN A 118 -2.44 -10.34 -2.35
N ALA A 119 -3.42 -9.77 -3.07
CA ALA A 119 -4.77 -9.64 -2.56
C ALA A 119 -5.13 -10.95 -1.85
N ARG A 120 -5.06 -10.94 -0.50
CA ARG A 120 -5.60 -12.00 0.30
C ARG A 120 -7.09 -11.84 0.04
N PHE A 121 -7.64 -12.61 -0.88
CA PHE A 121 -9.03 -13.00 -0.76
C PHE A 121 -9.13 -13.53 0.66
N VAL A 122 -9.71 -12.73 1.53
CA VAL A 122 -9.82 -13.07 2.94
C VAL A 122 -10.64 -14.36 2.94
N LEU A 123 -10.06 -15.45 3.44
CA LEU A 123 -10.78 -16.72 3.59
C LEU A 123 -12.09 -16.56 4.42
N GLU A 124 -12.27 -15.43 5.09
CA GLU A 124 -13.52 -15.05 5.76
C GLU A 124 -14.71 -14.88 4.81
N ASP A 125 -14.51 -14.48 3.54
CA ASP A 125 -15.62 -14.37 2.57
C ASP A 125 -16.16 -15.74 2.13
N LEU A 126 -15.32 -16.79 2.18
CA LEU A 126 -15.73 -18.16 1.86
C LEU A 126 -16.55 -18.76 3.00
N LEU A 127 -16.23 -18.45 4.26
CA LEU A 127 -17.02 -18.88 5.42
C LEU A 127 -18.41 -18.25 5.41
N ILE A 128 -18.53 -16.96 5.11
CA ILE A 128 -19.83 -16.28 5.03
C ILE A 128 -20.67 -16.83 3.86
N ALA A 129 -20.04 -17.08 2.70
CA ALA A 129 -20.72 -17.66 1.54
C ALA A 129 -21.21 -19.11 1.81
N VAL A 130 -20.41 -19.92 2.51
CA VAL A 130 -20.77 -21.28 2.88
C VAL A 130 -21.88 -21.29 3.94
N PHE A 131 -21.80 -20.45 4.98
CA PHE A 131 -22.86 -20.32 5.99
C PHE A 131 -24.20 -19.87 5.40
N ASN A 132 -24.19 -18.97 4.41
CA ASN A 132 -25.40 -18.53 3.72
C ASN A 132 -25.98 -19.58 2.77
N MET A 133 -25.17 -20.45 2.17
CA MET A 133 -25.65 -21.60 1.39
C MET A 133 -26.34 -22.66 2.26
N PHE A 134 -25.83 -22.94 3.47
CA PHE A 134 -26.47 -23.89 4.40
C PHE A 134 -27.79 -23.39 5.00
N ARG A 135 -28.11 -22.09 4.87
CA ARG A 135 -29.40 -21.51 5.32
C ARG A 135 -30.51 -21.53 4.27
N ILE A 136 -30.20 -21.91 3.03
CA ILE A 136 -31.16 -21.90 1.89
C ILE A 136 -31.58 -23.33 1.48
N ILE A 137 -31.00 -24.36 2.09
CA ILE A 137 -31.45 -25.76 1.92
C ILE A 137 -32.46 -26.06 3.04
N PRO A 138 -33.78 -26.16 2.76
CA PRO A 138 -34.76 -26.62 3.73
C PRO A 138 -34.57 -28.09 4.11
#